data_AF-A0A7X7DQ71-F1
#
_entry.id   AF-A0A7X7DQ71-F1
#
_cell.length_a   1.000
_cell.length_b   1.000
_cell.length_c   1.000
_cell.angle_alpha   90.00
_cell.angle_beta   90.00
_cell.angle_gamma   90.00
#
_symmetry.space_group_name_H-M   'P 1'
#
loop_
_entity.id
_entity.type
_entity.pdbx_description
1 polymer ?
#
loop_
_entity_poly.entity_id
_entity_poly.type
_entity_poly.pdbx_seq_one_letter_code
_entity_poly.pdbx_strand_id
1 'polypeptide(L)'
;MLKGLSVAGLFLPLFLLFTCKELPTNPYDDVRNLKIGLFLSGNKVSALAGDSIEVGVTVNIPKLVKSLKSVDGEEKLERVLTLRNPTATTPDTVFFKTLYKTPGIDTIKVRVMLTDVPTEYLFEIVVLAAPGKNDPIVWKQDTLSINAEENSVVSKSLDSLLTDPAMTDVSFGCNKGIIAEHVWSDTICWGAPAVDTVLITAVYNGTAYPLKLFIRTSATDLSLPTIVLIEPSTPDAVISSNVITCKFTITDSLSGIGSVVFRSGTTVLSDTLHSGDTYQCTVKDLPKGVKTIVTVEAVDRSQNKNTTVKEISLTYDPDMQDNVGPVISLKNPVVASFTVSTAETTIQLQCADQSGVMSVTAMKGSAALTVQKTDSVYSIAVASLVAGKTDTIVITAIDSSAAANSSTLPIYIKYDPSMLDTKGPVITLTSPANNGSISASSVTMKVVCRDESAVATVVPSHTKTPLNH
;
A
#
# COMPACT_ATOMS: atom_id res chain seq x y z
N MET A 1 29.46 9.96 52.67
CA MET A 1 28.23 10.67 53.12
C MET A 1 27.28 10.74 51.94
N LEU A 2 26.04 10.29 52.13
CA LEU A 2 24.98 10.13 51.13
C LEU A 2 24.61 11.42 50.35
N LYS A 3 23.94 11.17 49.21
CA LYS A 3 22.92 11.95 48.43
C LYS A 3 23.43 12.21 47.01
N GLY A 4 22.76 11.88 45.90
CA GLY A 4 21.37 11.56 45.58
C GLY A 4 21.06 12.18 44.19
N LEU A 5 20.05 11.66 43.47
CA LEU A 5 19.49 12.13 42.16
C LEU A 5 20.32 11.81 40.90
N SER A 6 19.76 11.45 39.74
CA SER A 6 18.38 11.30 39.26
C SER A 6 18.44 10.44 37.99
N VAL A 7 17.65 9.36 37.92
CA VAL A 7 17.43 8.59 36.68
C VAL A 7 16.11 9.07 36.10
N ALA A 8 16.16 10.01 35.17
CA ALA A 8 15.03 10.39 34.33
C ALA A 8 15.07 9.53 33.08
N GLY A 9 14.20 8.51 33.02
CA GLY A 9 13.97 7.71 31.83
C GLY A 9 13.32 8.56 30.75
N LEU A 10 13.98 8.65 29.59
CA LEU A 10 13.37 9.18 28.38
C LEU A 10 12.73 8.01 27.61
N PHE A 11 11.41 7.95 27.67
CA PHE A 11 10.58 7.13 26.79
C PHE A 11 10.80 7.60 25.34
N LEU A 12 11.38 6.74 24.50
CA LEU A 12 11.40 6.94 23.05
C LEU A 12 10.32 6.04 22.43
N PRO A 13 9.27 6.58 21.80
CA PRO A 13 8.27 5.74 21.14
C PRO A 13 8.88 5.15 19.89
N LEU A 14 9.08 3.83 19.90
CA LEU A 14 9.45 3.02 18.74
C LEU A 14 8.27 3.04 17.77
N PHE A 15 8.28 3.96 16.80
CA PHE A 15 7.40 3.89 15.64
C PHE A 15 7.77 2.65 14.83
N LEU A 16 7.00 1.57 14.99
CA LEU A 16 7.00 0.47 14.04
C LEU A 16 6.47 1.00 12.70
N LEU A 17 7.38 1.25 11.78
CA LEU A 17 7.07 1.34 10.35
C LEU A 17 6.59 -0.04 9.90
N PHE A 18 5.27 -0.24 9.85
CA PHE A 18 4.68 -1.32 9.08
C PHE A 18 4.97 -1.03 7.60
N THR A 19 6.05 -1.61 7.09
CA THR A 19 6.19 -1.81 5.65
C THR A 19 5.03 -2.71 5.22
N CYS A 20 4.14 -2.20 4.39
CA CYS A 20 3.13 -3.03 3.74
C CYS A 20 3.86 -4.15 3.00
N LYS A 21 3.75 -5.39 3.52
CA LYS A 21 4.11 -6.58 2.76
C LYS A 21 3.38 -6.49 1.43
N GLU A 22 4.10 -6.65 0.32
CA GLU A 22 3.52 -6.80 -1.01
C GLU A 22 2.31 -7.74 -0.96
N LEU A 23 1.21 -7.34 -1.60
CA LEU A 23 0.03 -8.19 -1.69
C LEU A 23 0.45 -9.53 -2.32
N PRO A 24 0.07 -10.68 -1.73
CA PRO A 24 0.50 -11.96 -2.25
C PRO A 24 0.01 -12.13 -3.69
N THR A 25 0.93 -12.45 -4.60
CA THR A 25 0.64 -12.76 -6.00
C THR A 25 -0.32 -13.95 -6.11
N ASN A 26 -1.14 -13.99 -7.16
CA ASN A 26 -2.12 -15.05 -7.38
C ASN A 26 -1.45 -16.45 -7.37
N PRO A 27 -1.98 -17.46 -6.68
CA PRO A 27 -1.39 -18.81 -6.62
C PRO A 27 -1.27 -19.53 -7.98
N TYR A 28 -1.98 -19.07 -9.03
CA TYR A 28 -1.77 -19.56 -10.39
C TYR A 28 -0.50 -18.97 -11.06
N ASP A 29 -0.06 -17.79 -10.62
CA ASP A 29 1.12 -17.10 -11.13
C ASP A 29 2.37 -17.44 -10.29
N ASP A 30 2.20 -17.63 -8.97
CA ASP A 30 3.22 -18.17 -8.09
C ASP A 30 2.62 -19.25 -7.17
N VAL A 31 2.88 -20.51 -7.49
CA VAL A 31 2.36 -21.67 -6.74
C VAL A 31 2.76 -21.64 -5.26
N ARG A 32 3.83 -20.93 -4.87
CA ARG A 32 4.23 -20.78 -3.46
C ARG A 32 3.21 -20.03 -2.61
N ASN A 33 2.30 -19.29 -3.24
CA ASN A 33 1.19 -18.62 -2.57
C ASN A 33 -0.04 -19.52 -2.38
N LEU A 34 0.06 -20.82 -2.68
CA LEU A 34 -0.97 -21.78 -2.34
C LEU A 34 -1.19 -21.81 -0.81
N LYS A 35 -2.45 -21.64 -0.42
CA LYS A 35 -2.86 -21.72 0.99
C LYS A 35 -3.25 -23.15 1.35
N ILE A 36 -2.69 -23.64 2.44
CA ILE A 36 -3.02 -24.91 3.07
C ILE A 36 -3.58 -24.61 4.46
N GLY A 37 -4.76 -25.13 4.75
CA GLY A 37 -5.36 -25.08 6.08
C GLY A 37 -5.05 -26.36 6.85
N LEU A 38 -4.69 -26.22 8.12
CA LEU A 38 -4.51 -27.34 9.05
C LEU A 38 -5.43 -27.13 10.24
N PHE A 39 -6.14 -28.16 10.65
CA PHE A 39 -7.08 -28.09 11.77
C PHE A 39 -7.27 -29.45 12.44
N LEU A 40 -7.71 -29.47 13.69
CA LEU A 40 -8.13 -30.71 14.35
C LEU A 40 -9.62 -30.96 14.10
N SER A 41 -9.97 -32.21 13.82
CA SER A 41 -11.35 -32.66 13.64
C SER A 41 -12.22 -32.28 14.85
N GLY A 42 -13.46 -31.86 14.59
CA GLY A 42 -14.35 -31.32 15.62
C GLY A 42 -13.96 -29.93 16.13
N ASN A 43 -13.18 -29.16 15.36
CA ASN A 43 -12.75 -27.79 15.68
C ASN A 43 -11.94 -27.68 16.98
N LYS A 44 -11.24 -28.74 17.39
CA LYS A 44 -10.32 -28.73 18.53
C LYS A 44 -9.07 -27.90 18.21
N VAL A 45 -8.35 -27.42 19.23
CA VAL A 45 -7.03 -26.75 19.10
C VAL A 45 -5.99 -27.32 20.05
N SER A 46 -6.43 -28.20 20.94
CA SER A 46 -5.60 -28.93 21.85
C SER A 46 -5.99 -30.40 21.79
N ALA A 47 -5.08 -31.22 22.27
CA ALA A 47 -5.31 -32.64 22.45
C ALA A 47 -4.93 -33.03 23.87
N LEU A 48 -5.59 -34.04 24.43
CA LEU A 48 -5.10 -34.65 25.66
C LEU A 48 -3.96 -35.60 25.34
N ALA A 49 -2.93 -35.60 26.18
CA ALA A 49 -1.85 -36.56 26.11
C ALA A 49 -2.43 -37.98 26.18
N GLY A 50 -2.12 -38.80 25.18
CA GLY A 50 -2.65 -40.16 25.06
C GLY A 50 -3.92 -40.30 24.20
N ASP A 51 -4.55 -39.20 23.76
CA ASP A 51 -5.68 -39.27 22.83
C ASP A 51 -5.23 -39.43 21.38
N SER A 52 -5.94 -40.28 20.63
CA SER A 52 -5.81 -40.29 19.17
C SER A 52 -6.52 -39.06 18.57
N ILE A 53 -5.76 -38.22 17.89
CA ILE A 53 -6.23 -36.94 17.34
C ILE A 53 -6.36 -37.09 15.83
N GLU A 54 -7.47 -36.64 15.28
CA GLU A 54 -7.68 -36.56 13.84
C GLU A 54 -7.39 -35.14 13.34
N VAL A 55 -6.51 -35.02 12.36
CA VAL A 55 -6.05 -33.76 11.77
C VAL A 55 -6.59 -33.67 10.34
N GLY A 56 -7.27 -32.58 10.04
CA GLY A 56 -7.71 -32.22 8.69
C GLY A 56 -6.69 -31.32 8.00
N VAL A 57 -6.40 -31.62 6.74
CA VAL A 57 -5.55 -30.83 5.85
C VAL A 57 -6.40 -30.36 4.67
N THR A 58 -6.67 -29.06 4.58
CA THR A 58 -7.42 -28.46 3.48
C THR A 58 -6.45 -27.84 2.48
N VAL A 59 -6.50 -28.32 1.24
CA VAL A 59 -5.75 -27.78 0.11
C VAL A 59 -6.71 -26.92 -0.71
N ASN A 60 -6.46 -25.61 -0.80
CA ASN A 60 -7.41 -24.70 -1.47
C ASN A 60 -7.48 -24.88 -2.99
N ILE A 61 -6.40 -25.32 -3.64
CA ILE A 61 -6.35 -25.59 -5.09
C ILE A 61 -5.61 -26.93 -5.32
N PRO A 62 -6.29 -28.09 -5.17
CA PRO A 62 -5.70 -29.42 -5.29
C PRO A 62 -4.86 -29.63 -6.56
N LYS A 63 -5.31 -29.09 -7.69
CA LYS A 63 -4.64 -29.22 -9.00
C LYS A 63 -3.20 -28.72 -9.04
N LEU A 64 -2.79 -27.87 -8.09
CA LEU A 64 -1.42 -27.33 -7.99
C LEU A 64 -0.48 -28.20 -7.12
N VAL A 65 -0.98 -29.27 -6.49
CA VAL A 65 -0.19 -30.13 -5.60
C VAL A 65 0.29 -31.40 -6.31
N LYS A 66 1.61 -31.63 -6.34
CA LYS A 66 2.20 -32.87 -6.87
C LYS A 66 2.13 -34.03 -5.86
N SER A 67 2.43 -33.76 -4.59
CA SER A 67 2.31 -34.74 -3.51
C SER A 67 2.13 -34.08 -2.16
N LEU A 68 1.40 -34.74 -1.27
CA LEU A 68 1.09 -34.27 0.07
C LEU A 68 1.54 -35.30 1.11
N LYS A 69 2.30 -34.87 2.11
CA LYS A 69 2.79 -35.74 3.18
C LYS A 69 2.65 -35.07 4.54
N SER A 70 2.26 -35.81 5.56
CA SER A 70 2.37 -35.38 6.95
C SER A 70 3.64 -35.96 7.58
N VAL A 71 4.26 -35.19 8.45
CA VAL A 71 5.22 -35.68 9.45
C VAL A 71 4.58 -35.39 10.79
N ASP A 72 4.15 -36.44 11.47
CA ASP A 72 3.25 -36.34 12.62
C ASP A 72 3.83 -36.95 13.90
N GLY A 73 3.46 -36.36 15.04
CA GLY A 73 3.70 -36.89 16.39
C GLY A 73 5.14 -36.81 16.89
N GLU A 74 5.31 -37.12 18.18
CA GLU A 74 6.62 -37.42 18.80
C GLU A 74 7.34 -38.58 18.09
N GLU A 75 6.58 -39.46 17.44
CA GLU A 75 7.09 -40.63 16.71
C GLU A 75 7.72 -40.25 15.35
N LYS A 76 7.53 -39.00 14.88
CA LYS A 76 8.10 -38.45 13.63
C LYS A 76 7.89 -39.35 12.41
N LEU A 77 6.74 -40.01 12.33
CA LEU A 77 6.40 -40.87 11.21
C LEU A 77 5.98 -40.02 10.01
N GLU A 78 6.43 -40.40 8.81
CA GLU A 78 6.02 -39.76 7.55
C GLU A 78 4.88 -40.56 6.93
N ARG A 79 3.78 -39.89 6.56
CA ARG A 79 2.63 -40.52 5.88
C ARG A 79 2.27 -39.78 4.61
N VAL A 80 1.97 -40.54 3.56
CA VAL A 80 1.44 -39.99 2.31
C VAL A 80 -0.05 -39.75 2.45
N LEU A 81 -0.49 -38.52 2.17
CA LEU A 81 -1.91 -38.14 2.19
C LEU A 81 -2.43 -38.08 0.75
N THR A 82 -3.54 -38.79 0.50
CA THR A 82 -4.14 -38.85 -0.84
C THR A 82 -5.35 -37.93 -0.92
N LEU A 83 -5.26 -36.89 -1.77
CA LEU A 83 -6.37 -35.99 -2.06
C LEU A 83 -7.52 -36.75 -2.71
N ARG A 84 -8.76 -36.43 -2.33
CA ARG A 84 -9.97 -37.05 -2.88
C ARG A 84 -10.21 -36.58 -4.32
N ASN A 85 -9.93 -35.31 -4.60
CA ASN A 85 -10.11 -34.68 -5.91
C ASN A 85 -8.85 -33.92 -6.35
N PRO A 86 -7.77 -34.64 -6.76
CA PRO A 86 -6.47 -34.02 -7.04
C PRO A 86 -6.47 -33.03 -8.22
N THR A 87 -7.48 -33.07 -9.10
CA THR A 87 -7.58 -32.18 -10.27
C THR A 87 -8.49 -30.97 -10.04
N ALA A 88 -9.07 -30.81 -8.85
CA ALA A 88 -10.04 -29.76 -8.56
C ALA A 88 -9.39 -28.37 -8.47
N THR A 89 -10.16 -27.34 -8.85
CA THR A 89 -9.86 -25.92 -8.62
C THR A 89 -10.53 -25.36 -7.35
N THR A 90 -11.34 -26.18 -6.68
CA THR A 90 -11.99 -25.89 -5.40
C THR A 90 -11.30 -26.62 -4.26
N PRO A 91 -11.43 -26.16 -3.00
CA PRO A 91 -10.76 -26.80 -1.87
C PRO A 91 -11.12 -28.28 -1.70
N ASP A 92 -10.12 -29.08 -1.31
CA ASP A 92 -10.28 -30.48 -0.90
C ASP A 92 -9.62 -30.70 0.47
N THR A 93 -10.22 -31.56 1.29
CA THR A 93 -9.76 -31.84 2.65
C THR A 93 -9.44 -33.31 2.81
N VAL A 94 -8.34 -33.65 3.46
CA VAL A 94 -7.98 -35.04 3.81
C VAL A 94 -7.69 -35.13 5.31
N PHE A 95 -7.88 -36.32 5.87
CA PHE A 95 -7.73 -36.54 7.31
C PHE A 95 -6.67 -37.60 7.60
N PHE A 96 -5.92 -37.42 8.68
CA PHE A 96 -5.03 -38.44 9.24
C PHE A 96 -5.11 -38.42 10.77
N LYS A 97 -4.69 -39.52 11.40
CA LYS A 97 -4.67 -39.65 12.86
C LYS A 97 -3.25 -39.67 13.39
N THR A 98 -3.03 -38.94 14.48
CA THR A 98 -1.75 -38.89 15.21
C THR A 98 -1.97 -38.94 16.73
N LEU A 99 -0.91 -39.11 17.50
CA LEU A 99 -0.93 -39.29 18.96
C LEU A 99 0.25 -38.53 19.57
N TYR A 100 0.01 -37.82 20.68
CA TYR A 100 1.04 -37.16 21.48
C TYR A 100 0.98 -37.67 22.92
N LYS A 101 2.13 -38.05 23.51
CA LYS A 101 2.18 -38.62 24.86
C LYS A 101 2.67 -37.61 25.89
N THR A 102 3.50 -36.65 25.49
CA THR A 102 4.02 -35.63 26.40
C THR A 102 3.20 -34.34 26.32
N PRO A 103 2.76 -33.78 27.46
CA PRO A 103 2.15 -32.46 27.51
C PRO A 103 3.14 -31.36 27.09
N GLY A 104 2.66 -30.36 26.36
CA GLY A 104 3.47 -29.25 25.87
C GLY A 104 2.95 -28.69 24.55
N ILE A 105 3.70 -27.76 23.96
CA ILE A 105 3.46 -27.32 22.59
C ILE A 105 4.23 -28.25 21.66
N ASP A 106 3.53 -28.85 20.71
CA ASP A 106 4.13 -29.64 19.63
C ASP A 106 3.75 -29.05 18.27
N THR A 107 4.41 -29.46 17.20
CA THR A 107 4.19 -28.96 15.85
C THR A 107 3.89 -30.11 14.89
N ILE A 108 2.69 -30.09 14.32
CA ILE A 108 2.36 -30.90 13.16
C ILE A 108 3.01 -30.26 11.93
N LYS A 109 3.75 -31.06 11.16
CA LYS A 109 4.35 -30.61 9.89
C LYS A 109 3.66 -31.27 8.73
N VAL A 110 3.20 -30.47 7.76
CA VAL A 110 2.71 -30.96 6.48
C VAL A 110 3.62 -30.46 5.38
N ARG A 111 4.21 -31.40 4.64
CA ARG A 111 5.02 -31.13 3.45
C ARG A 111 4.16 -31.21 2.22
N VAL A 112 4.18 -30.14 1.44
CA VAL A 112 3.52 -30.06 0.15
C VAL A 112 4.57 -29.89 -0.93
N MET A 113 4.58 -30.80 -1.90
CA MET A 113 5.37 -30.66 -3.11
C MET A 113 4.53 -29.92 -4.15
N LEU A 114 4.88 -28.67 -4.39
CA LEU A 114 4.27 -27.80 -5.42
C LEU A 114 5.17 -27.74 -6.66
N THR A 115 6.47 -27.60 -6.41
CA THR A 115 7.55 -27.72 -7.39
C THR A 115 8.46 -28.90 -6.99
N ASP A 116 9.72 -28.90 -7.40
CA ASP A 116 10.69 -29.92 -7.01
C ASP A 116 11.28 -29.67 -5.61
N VAL A 117 10.90 -28.55 -4.98
CA VAL A 117 11.28 -28.20 -3.60
C VAL A 117 10.04 -28.32 -2.68
N PRO A 118 10.13 -29.06 -1.57
CA PRO A 118 9.03 -29.15 -0.60
C PRO A 118 8.80 -27.82 0.12
N THR A 119 7.54 -27.43 0.24
CA THR A 119 7.11 -26.34 1.13
C THR A 119 6.53 -26.95 2.41
N GLU A 120 6.99 -26.47 3.57
CA GLU A 120 6.52 -26.93 4.88
C GLU A 120 5.46 -25.98 5.44
N TYR A 121 4.33 -26.55 5.85
CA TYR A 121 3.27 -25.88 6.58
C TYR A 121 3.26 -26.42 7.99
N LEU A 122 3.38 -25.52 8.96
CA LEU A 122 3.48 -25.84 10.38
C LEU A 122 2.13 -25.53 11.04
N PHE A 123 1.70 -26.42 11.91
CA PHE A 123 0.53 -26.23 12.75
C PHE A 123 0.91 -26.57 14.19
N GLU A 124 1.00 -25.56 15.04
CA GLU A 124 1.23 -25.75 16.46
C GLU A 124 -0.03 -26.31 17.11
N ILE A 125 0.18 -27.35 17.92
CA ILE A 125 -0.86 -27.97 18.73
C ILE A 125 -0.43 -27.91 20.19
N VAL A 126 -1.37 -27.56 21.07
CA VAL A 126 -1.15 -27.66 22.51
C VAL A 126 -1.61 -29.04 22.96
N VAL A 127 -0.67 -29.87 23.39
CA VAL A 127 -0.93 -31.15 24.04
C VAL A 127 -1.06 -30.90 25.53
N LEU A 128 -2.25 -31.09 26.06
CA LEU A 128 -2.55 -30.95 27.47
C LEU A 128 -2.24 -32.25 28.20
N ALA A 129 -1.86 -32.14 29.46
CA ALA A 129 -1.92 -33.30 30.33
C ALA A 129 -3.34 -33.86 30.27
N ALA A 130 -3.46 -35.18 30.04
CA ALA A 130 -4.73 -35.83 30.34
C ALA A 130 -5.04 -35.51 31.80
N PRO A 131 -6.20 -34.91 32.11
CA PRO A 131 -6.50 -34.51 33.46
C PRO A 131 -6.33 -35.73 34.36
N GLY A 132 -5.46 -35.61 35.35
CA GLY A 132 -5.47 -36.54 36.46
C GLY A 132 -6.89 -36.58 37.00
N LYS A 133 -7.31 -37.73 37.53
CA LYS A 133 -8.65 -37.90 38.12
C LYS A 133 -8.98 -36.87 39.23
N ASN A 134 -7.99 -36.06 39.64
CA ASN A 134 -7.98 -35.05 40.68
C ASN A 134 -7.48 -33.66 40.23
N ASP A 135 -7.26 -33.40 38.93
CA ASP A 135 -6.80 -32.08 38.48
C ASP A 135 -7.92 -31.04 38.61
N PRO A 136 -7.62 -29.80 39.06
CA PRO A 136 -8.62 -28.76 39.20
C PRO A 136 -9.17 -28.32 37.85
N ILE A 137 -10.49 -28.28 37.72
CA ILE A 137 -11.17 -27.71 36.56
C ILE A 137 -11.11 -26.19 36.69
N VAL A 138 -10.28 -25.52 35.87
CA VAL A 138 -10.06 -24.06 35.96
C VAL A 138 -11.10 -23.27 35.17
N TRP A 139 -11.44 -23.69 33.95
CA TRP A 139 -12.45 -23.03 33.12
C TRP A 139 -13.82 -23.69 33.24
N LYS A 140 -14.90 -22.91 33.16
CA LYS A 140 -16.29 -23.43 33.06
C LYS A 140 -16.55 -24.22 31.77
N GLN A 141 -15.72 -23.99 30.76
CA GLN A 141 -15.86 -24.51 29.41
C GLN A 141 -14.50 -24.48 28.71
N ASP A 142 -14.26 -25.43 27.79
CA ASP A 142 -13.00 -25.48 27.02
C ASP A 142 -13.03 -24.59 25.77
N THR A 143 -14.23 -24.14 25.38
CA THR A 143 -14.46 -23.29 24.21
C THR A 143 -15.47 -22.19 24.51
N LEU A 144 -15.26 -20.98 24.00
CA LEU A 144 -16.18 -19.84 24.05
C LEU A 144 -16.40 -19.31 22.63
N SER A 145 -17.62 -18.88 22.31
CA SER A 145 -17.91 -18.12 21.09
C SER A 145 -18.45 -16.74 21.46
N ILE A 146 -17.95 -15.71 20.80
CA ILE A 146 -18.47 -14.34 20.89
C ILE A 146 -18.71 -13.80 19.49
N ASN A 147 -19.72 -12.93 19.37
CA ASN A 147 -19.98 -12.22 18.12
C ASN A 147 -19.29 -10.85 18.18
N ALA A 148 -18.81 -10.37 17.03
CA ALA A 148 -18.25 -9.04 16.88
C ALA A 148 -18.58 -8.50 15.49
N GLU A 149 -18.57 -7.18 15.34
CA GLU A 149 -18.76 -6.50 14.06
C GLU A 149 -17.41 -6.09 13.48
N GLU A 150 -17.28 -6.00 12.16
CA GLU A 150 -16.09 -5.38 11.56
C GLU A 150 -15.91 -3.94 12.05
N ASN A 151 -14.64 -3.54 12.21
CA ASN A 151 -14.23 -2.23 12.73
C ASN A 151 -14.74 -1.93 14.15
N SER A 152 -14.89 -2.96 14.97
CA SER A 152 -15.28 -2.84 16.39
C SER A 152 -14.18 -3.34 17.33
N VAL A 153 -14.35 -3.05 18.62
CA VAL A 153 -13.54 -3.65 19.69
C VAL A 153 -14.41 -4.63 20.44
N VAL A 154 -13.89 -5.83 20.67
CA VAL A 154 -14.56 -6.87 21.46
C VAL A 154 -13.78 -7.14 22.73
N SER A 155 -14.47 -7.41 23.84
CA SER A 155 -13.83 -7.72 25.12
C SER A 155 -14.59 -8.76 25.94
N LYS A 156 -13.86 -9.46 26.82
CA LYS A 156 -14.42 -10.44 27.75
C LYS A 156 -13.63 -10.50 29.06
N SER A 157 -14.34 -10.42 30.19
CA SER A 157 -13.77 -10.70 31.51
C SER A 157 -13.47 -12.19 31.65
N LEU A 158 -12.22 -12.51 31.98
CA LEU A 158 -11.73 -13.87 32.12
C LEU A 158 -12.13 -14.50 33.45
N ASP A 159 -12.23 -13.71 34.53
CA ASP A 159 -12.69 -14.19 35.84
C ASP A 159 -14.09 -14.80 35.77
N SER A 160 -14.96 -14.24 34.92
CA SER A 160 -16.31 -14.76 34.70
C SER A 160 -16.34 -16.16 34.08
N LEU A 161 -15.26 -16.56 33.43
CA LEU A 161 -15.11 -17.84 32.72
C LEU A 161 -14.43 -18.90 33.59
N LEU A 162 -13.82 -18.52 34.71
CA LEU A 162 -13.30 -19.46 35.69
C LEU A 162 -14.44 -20.20 36.39
N THR A 163 -14.21 -21.46 36.76
CA THR A 163 -15.13 -22.27 37.57
C THR A 163 -15.38 -21.62 38.93
N ASP A 164 -14.33 -21.12 39.57
CA ASP A 164 -14.36 -20.28 40.75
C ASP A 164 -13.82 -18.88 40.42
N PRO A 165 -14.68 -17.85 40.34
CA PRO A 165 -14.24 -16.47 40.10
C PRO A 165 -13.37 -15.88 41.22
N ALA A 166 -13.32 -16.50 42.40
CA ALA A 166 -12.49 -16.07 43.53
C ALA A 166 -11.12 -16.77 43.56
N MET A 167 -10.79 -17.57 42.54
CA MET A 167 -9.52 -18.29 42.47
C MET A 167 -8.34 -17.31 42.49
N THR A 168 -7.51 -17.41 43.53
CA THR A 168 -6.26 -16.64 43.65
C THR A 168 -5.12 -17.36 42.92
N ASP A 169 -4.06 -16.65 42.57
CA ASP A 169 -2.87 -17.19 41.88
C ASP A 169 -3.11 -17.71 40.45
N VAL A 170 -4.12 -17.16 39.77
CA VAL A 170 -4.31 -17.34 38.32
C VAL A 170 -3.67 -16.18 37.57
N SER A 171 -2.86 -16.49 36.56
CA SER A 171 -2.40 -15.51 35.58
C SER A 171 -2.88 -15.88 34.19
N PHE A 172 -3.11 -14.89 33.33
CA PHE A 172 -3.65 -15.10 32.00
C PHE A 172 -2.67 -14.69 30.90
N GLY A 173 -2.65 -15.46 29.82
CA GLY A 173 -1.96 -15.14 28.57
C GLY A 173 -2.86 -15.35 27.37
N CYS A 174 -2.51 -14.75 26.23
CA CYS A 174 -3.19 -15.00 24.96
C CYS A 174 -2.20 -14.96 23.79
N ASN A 175 -2.53 -15.66 22.70
CA ASN A 175 -1.75 -15.60 21.46
C ASN A 175 -2.13 -14.39 20.57
N LYS A 176 -3.31 -13.81 20.80
CA LYS A 176 -3.87 -12.69 20.04
C LYS A 176 -4.73 -11.81 20.96
N GLY A 177 -4.70 -10.51 20.71
CA GLY A 177 -5.37 -9.51 21.53
C GLY A 177 -4.49 -9.04 22.70
N ILE A 178 -5.11 -8.35 23.64
CA ILE A 178 -4.46 -7.79 24.83
C ILE A 178 -5.24 -8.28 26.06
N ILE A 179 -4.51 -8.63 27.12
CA ILE A 179 -5.10 -8.88 28.44
C ILE A 179 -4.63 -7.76 29.38
N ALA A 180 -5.58 -7.03 29.94
CA ALA A 180 -5.35 -6.04 30.97
C ALA A 180 -6.37 -6.23 32.08
N GLU A 181 -5.92 -6.28 33.34
CA GLU A 181 -6.81 -6.42 34.52
C GLU A 181 -7.81 -7.58 34.37
N HIS A 182 -7.33 -8.74 33.90
CA HIS A 182 -8.13 -9.95 33.68
C HIS A 182 -9.26 -9.79 32.64
N VAL A 183 -9.21 -8.75 31.82
CA VAL A 183 -10.07 -8.57 30.66
C VAL A 183 -9.25 -8.79 29.40
N TRP A 184 -9.69 -9.74 28.58
CA TRP A 184 -9.18 -9.90 27.22
C TRP A 184 -9.93 -8.95 26.27
N SER A 185 -9.22 -8.33 25.33
CA SER A 185 -9.81 -7.55 24.26
C SER A 185 -9.03 -7.68 22.94
N ASP A 186 -9.74 -7.45 21.83
CA ASP A 186 -9.15 -7.42 20.49
C ASP A 186 -9.89 -6.41 19.60
N THR A 187 -9.19 -5.90 18.59
CA THR A 187 -9.74 -5.00 17.58
C THR A 187 -10.04 -5.79 16.32
N ILE A 188 -11.28 -5.78 15.87
CA ILE A 188 -11.72 -6.48 14.68
C ILE A 188 -11.59 -5.51 13.50
N CYS A 189 -10.54 -5.69 12.68
CA CYS A 189 -10.31 -4.83 11.52
C CYS A 189 -11.27 -5.14 10.36
N TRP A 190 -11.38 -4.22 9.40
CA TRP A 190 -11.98 -4.49 8.09
C TRP A 190 -11.28 -5.66 7.39
N GLY A 191 -12.08 -6.53 6.78
CA GLY A 191 -11.64 -7.73 6.10
C GLY A 191 -11.29 -8.89 7.02
N ALA A 192 -11.64 -8.80 8.31
CA ALA A 192 -11.43 -9.89 9.25
C ALA A 192 -12.17 -11.16 8.79
N PRO A 193 -11.60 -12.36 9.02
CA PRO A 193 -12.27 -13.60 8.67
C PRO A 193 -13.60 -13.75 9.42
N ALA A 194 -14.56 -14.43 8.81
CA ALA A 194 -15.88 -14.66 9.40
C ALA A 194 -15.81 -15.41 10.74
N VAL A 195 -14.78 -16.24 10.93
CA VAL A 195 -14.44 -16.84 12.20
C VAL A 195 -12.94 -16.70 12.44
N ASP A 196 -12.58 -16.06 13.54
CA ASP A 196 -11.22 -16.01 14.04
C ASP A 196 -11.09 -16.83 15.33
N THR A 197 -9.88 -17.32 15.62
CA THR A 197 -9.60 -18.16 16.77
C THR A 197 -8.51 -17.55 17.64
N VAL A 198 -8.80 -17.41 18.92
CA VAL A 198 -7.88 -16.96 19.95
C VAL A 198 -7.70 -18.06 21.00
N LEU A 199 -6.46 -18.27 21.41
CA LEU A 199 -6.09 -19.16 22.50
C LEU A 199 -5.79 -18.31 23.73
N ILE A 200 -6.62 -18.44 24.76
CA ILE A 200 -6.41 -17.84 26.07
C ILE A 200 -5.89 -18.93 26.99
N THR A 201 -4.87 -18.65 27.80
CA THR A 201 -4.28 -19.61 28.74
C THR A 201 -4.38 -19.06 30.15
N ALA A 202 -5.02 -19.81 31.05
CA ALA A 202 -4.91 -19.58 32.49
C ALA A 202 -3.76 -20.44 33.02
N VAL A 203 -2.85 -19.83 33.77
CA VAL A 203 -1.81 -20.55 34.51
C VAL A 203 -2.20 -20.53 35.98
N TYR A 204 -2.45 -21.72 36.54
CA TYR A 204 -2.84 -21.93 37.92
C TYR A 204 -1.94 -22.98 38.57
N ASN A 205 -1.33 -22.66 39.71
CA ASN A 205 -0.34 -23.50 40.40
C ASN A 205 0.79 -24.02 39.48
N GLY A 206 1.20 -23.20 38.50
CA GLY A 206 2.25 -23.55 37.55
C GLY A 206 1.81 -24.43 36.37
N THR A 207 0.54 -24.84 36.32
CA THR A 207 -0.02 -25.63 35.21
C THR A 207 -0.84 -24.72 34.28
N ALA A 208 -0.70 -24.91 32.97
CA ALA A 208 -1.41 -24.15 31.95
C ALA A 208 -2.71 -24.85 31.52
N TYR A 209 -3.79 -24.09 31.50
CA TYR A 209 -5.13 -24.51 31.10
C TYR A 209 -5.62 -23.61 29.96
N PRO A 210 -5.73 -24.10 28.72
CA PRO A 210 -6.18 -23.29 27.60
C PRO A 210 -7.71 -23.21 27.51
N LEU A 211 -8.18 -22.10 26.94
CA LEU A 211 -9.54 -21.82 26.53
C LEU A 211 -9.50 -21.37 25.07
N LYS A 212 -10.27 -22.03 24.20
CA LYS A 212 -10.42 -21.60 22.80
C LYS A 212 -11.55 -20.59 22.67
N LEU A 213 -11.23 -19.38 22.25
CA LEU A 213 -12.21 -18.34 21.94
C LEU A 213 -12.40 -18.23 20.43
N PHE A 214 -13.64 -18.40 19.97
CA PHE A 214 -14.06 -18.14 18.60
C PHE A 214 -14.71 -16.76 18.52
N ILE A 215 -14.17 -15.90 17.65
CA ILE A 215 -14.76 -14.61 17.31
C ILE A 215 -15.52 -14.81 16.00
N ARG A 216 -16.84 -14.64 16.04
CA ARG A 216 -17.71 -14.69 14.86
C ARG A 216 -17.95 -13.27 14.39
N THR A 217 -17.30 -12.90 13.29
CA THR A 217 -17.34 -11.53 12.77
C THR A 217 -18.45 -11.39 11.75
N SER A 218 -19.33 -10.40 11.93
CA SER A 218 -20.31 -9.98 10.93
C SER A 218 -19.79 -8.78 10.13
N ALA A 219 -19.88 -8.89 8.80
CA ALA A 219 -19.59 -7.79 7.89
C ALA A 219 -20.58 -6.63 8.09
N THR A 220 -20.07 -5.40 8.14
CA THR A 220 -20.89 -4.19 8.36
C THR A 220 -20.87 -3.21 7.20
N ASP A 221 -19.88 -3.29 6.32
CA ASP A 221 -19.80 -2.42 5.15
C ASP A 221 -20.52 -3.04 3.95
N LEU A 222 -21.50 -2.31 3.42
CA LEU A 222 -22.27 -2.64 2.22
C LEU A 222 -22.07 -1.59 1.11
N SER A 223 -21.24 -0.58 1.35
CA SER A 223 -20.95 0.47 0.39
C SER A 223 -20.05 -0.06 -0.71
N LEU A 224 -20.43 0.22 -1.95
CA LEU A 224 -19.61 -0.12 -3.10
C LEU A 224 -18.51 0.93 -3.30
N PRO A 225 -17.30 0.54 -3.73
CA PRO A 225 -16.29 1.48 -4.20
C PRO A 225 -16.82 2.39 -5.32
N THR A 226 -16.36 3.64 -5.36
CA THR A 226 -16.64 4.60 -6.43
C THR A 226 -15.43 4.72 -7.35
N ILE A 227 -15.62 4.60 -8.67
CA ILE A 227 -14.57 4.77 -9.68
C ILE A 227 -14.90 5.97 -10.58
N VAL A 228 -14.12 7.04 -10.45
CA VAL A 228 -14.23 8.25 -11.29
C VAL A 228 -13.06 8.29 -12.25
N LEU A 229 -13.35 8.46 -13.54
CA LEU A 229 -12.32 8.62 -14.57
C LEU A 229 -11.80 10.06 -14.54
N ILE A 230 -10.48 10.23 -14.52
CA ILE A 230 -9.80 11.53 -14.63
C ILE A 230 -9.21 11.68 -16.03
N GLU A 231 -8.50 10.66 -16.51
CA GLU A 231 -7.82 10.64 -17.81
C GLU A 231 -8.03 9.28 -18.49
N PRO A 232 -8.47 9.23 -19.76
CA PRO A 232 -8.93 10.36 -20.56
C PRO A 232 -10.16 11.06 -19.97
N SER A 233 -10.43 12.30 -20.38
CA SER A 233 -11.55 13.10 -19.85
C SER A 233 -12.94 12.52 -20.16
N THR A 234 -13.02 11.60 -21.13
CA THR A 234 -14.25 10.90 -21.53
C THR A 234 -14.05 9.37 -21.50
N PRO A 235 -15.10 8.60 -21.16
CA PRO A 235 -15.02 7.13 -21.13
C PRO A 235 -15.02 6.48 -22.52
N ASP A 236 -15.33 7.23 -23.59
CA ASP A 236 -15.09 6.84 -24.98
C ASP A 236 -14.15 7.90 -25.56
N ALA A 237 -12.86 7.54 -25.68
CA ALA A 237 -11.81 8.46 -26.04
C ALA A 237 -11.12 8.02 -27.34
N VAL A 238 -10.88 8.99 -28.22
CA VAL A 238 -10.02 8.82 -29.39
C VAL A 238 -8.69 9.50 -29.07
N ILE A 239 -7.58 8.79 -29.30
CA ILE A 239 -6.24 9.24 -28.92
C ILE A 239 -5.27 9.11 -30.09
N SER A 240 -4.29 10.02 -30.16
CA SER A 240 -3.33 10.10 -31.27
C SER A 240 -2.06 9.29 -31.05
N SER A 241 -1.88 8.72 -29.85
CA SER A 241 -0.77 7.85 -29.48
C SER A 241 -1.26 6.41 -29.30
N ASN A 242 -0.45 5.43 -29.69
CA ASN A 242 -0.75 4.02 -29.43
C ASN A 242 -0.49 3.60 -27.96
N VAL A 243 -0.11 4.55 -27.12
CA VAL A 243 0.10 4.40 -25.67
C VAL A 243 -0.59 5.55 -24.93
N ILE A 244 -1.29 5.24 -23.84
CA ILE A 244 -1.89 6.23 -22.93
C ILE A 244 -1.77 5.80 -21.48
N THR A 245 -1.63 6.77 -20.57
CA THR A 245 -1.78 6.57 -19.14
C THR A 245 -3.18 6.99 -18.71
N CYS A 246 -4.01 6.03 -18.33
CA CYS A 246 -5.33 6.31 -17.77
C CYS A 246 -5.23 6.60 -16.27
N LYS A 247 -6.04 7.52 -15.77
CA LYS A 247 -6.08 7.93 -14.36
C LYS A 247 -7.50 7.90 -13.82
N PHE A 248 -7.63 7.48 -12.57
CA PHE A 248 -8.91 7.32 -11.88
C PHE A 248 -8.79 7.82 -10.44
N THR A 249 -9.87 8.43 -9.92
CA THR A 249 -10.09 8.54 -8.49
C THR A 249 -10.90 7.33 -8.05
N ILE A 250 -10.37 6.53 -7.12
CA ILE A 250 -11.04 5.34 -6.60
C ILE A 250 -11.12 5.43 -5.08
N THR A 251 -12.34 5.46 -4.55
CA THR A 251 -12.60 5.64 -3.12
C THR A 251 -13.67 4.68 -2.64
N ASP A 252 -13.62 4.35 -1.35
CA ASP A 252 -14.73 3.75 -0.64
C ASP A 252 -14.91 4.53 0.68
N SER A 253 -16.17 4.78 1.05
CA SER A 253 -16.49 5.69 2.16
C SER A 253 -16.37 5.06 3.55
N LEU A 254 -16.25 3.74 3.65
CA LEU A 254 -16.30 3.01 4.92
C LEU A 254 -15.02 2.20 5.15
N SER A 255 -14.87 1.03 4.50
CA SER A 255 -13.71 0.17 4.68
C SER A 255 -12.48 0.60 3.85
N GLY A 256 -12.69 1.48 2.88
CA GLY A 256 -11.65 1.92 1.96
C GLY A 256 -11.29 0.83 0.94
N ILE A 257 -10.35 1.13 0.05
CA ILE A 257 -10.01 0.24 -1.07
C ILE A 257 -9.05 -0.87 -0.65
N GLY A 258 -9.42 -2.12 -0.90
CA GLY A 258 -8.62 -3.32 -0.64
C GLY A 258 -7.77 -3.74 -1.83
N SER A 259 -8.31 -3.69 -3.05
CA SER A 259 -7.57 -3.97 -4.27
C SER A 259 -8.16 -3.27 -5.49
N VAL A 260 -7.30 -2.94 -6.46
CA VAL A 260 -7.71 -2.44 -7.77
C VAL A 260 -7.00 -3.26 -8.85
N VAL A 261 -7.75 -3.73 -9.83
CA VAL A 261 -7.22 -4.47 -10.99
C VAL A 261 -7.61 -3.75 -12.27
N PHE A 262 -6.60 -3.48 -13.10
CA PHE A 262 -6.78 -2.93 -14.43
C PHE A 262 -6.61 -4.04 -15.48
N ARG A 263 -7.51 -4.09 -16.46
CA ARG A 263 -7.44 -5.04 -17.58
C ARG A 263 -7.59 -4.33 -18.91
N SER A 264 -6.89 -4.81 -19.93
CA SER A 264 -7.18 -4.50 -21.33
C SER A 264 -7.70 -5.77 -21.99
N GLY A 265 -9.01 -5.81 -22.26
CA GLY A 265 -9.71 -7.06 -22.55
C GLY A 265 -9.52 -8.08 -21.42
N THR A 266 -8.93 -9.24 -21.72
CA THR A 266 -8.65 -10.31 -20.75
C THR A 266 -7.31 -10.16 -20.02
N THR A 267 -6.42 -9.31 -20.51
CA THR A 267 -5.04 -9.16 -20.00
C THR A 267 -5.01 -8.21 -18.82
N VAL A 268 -4.41 -8.63 -17.69
CA VAL A 268 -4.15 -7.74 -16.54
C VAL A 268 -2.99 -6.81 -16.86
N LEU A 269 -3.16 -5.52 -16.61
CA LEU A 269 -2.10 -4.52 -16.78
C LEU A 269 -1.20 -4.50 -15.54
N SER A 270 0.11 -4.69 -15.74
CA SER A 270 1.11 -4.66 -14.65
C SER A 270 1.73 -3.28 -14.44
N ASP A 271 1.70 -2.41 -15.45
CA ASP A 271 2.23 -1.04 -15.39
C ASP A 271 1.20 -0.12 -14.72
N THR A 272 1.16 -0.21 -13.39
CA THR A 272 0.17 0.47 -12.55
C THR A 272 0.87 1.23 -11.43
N LEU A 273 0.29 2.34 -11.02
CA LEU A 273 0.77 3.16 -9.90
C LEU A 273 -0.43 3.70 -9.13
N HIS A 274 -0.27 3.93 -7.84
CA HIS A 274 -1.27 4.65 -7.05
C HIS A 274 -0.60 5.61 -6.06
N SER A 275 -1.29 6.70 -5.75
CA SER A 275 -0.91 7.65 -4.71
C SER A 275 -2.17 8.24 -4.09
N GLY A 276 -2.40 7.95 -2.81
CA GLY A 276 -3.69 8.24 -2.16
C GLY A 276 -4.84 7.58 -2.94
N ASP A 277 -5.84 8.39 -3.27
CA ASP A 277 -7.05 7.96 -3.98
C ASP A 277 -6.90 7.94 -5.51
N THR A 278 -5.73 8.36 -6.03
CA THR A 278 -5.46 8.38 -7.48
C THR A 278 -4.77 7.09 -7.90
N TYR A 279 -5.38 6.38 -8.85
CA TYR A 279 -4.86 5.17 -9.46
C TYR A 279 -4.61 5.41 -10.95
N GLN A 280 -3.55 4.80 -11.47
CA GLN A 280 -3.21 4.92 -12.89
C GLN A 280 -2.73 3.59 -13.47
N CYS A 281 -2.99 3.40 -14.76
CA CYS A 281 -2.47 2.30 -15.55
C CYS A 281 -2.02 2.81 -16.92
N THR A 282 -0.99 2.19 -17.48
CA THR A 282 -0.54 2.48 -18.85
C THR A 282 -1.03 1.38 -19.80
N VAL A 283 -1.77 1.79 -20.83
CA VAL A 283 -2.24 0.93 -21.91
C VAL A 283 -1.32 1.15 -23.10
N LYS A 284 -0.72 0.08 -23.62
CA LYS A 284 0.27 0.11 -24.71
C LYS A 284 -0.25 -0.66 -25.91
N ASP A 285 0.41 -0.47 -27.05
CA ASP A 285 0.20 -1.25 -28.28
C ASP A 285 -1.25 -1.21 -28.78
N LEU A 286 -1.93 -0.07 -28.62
CA LEU A 286 -3.29 0.10 -29.08
C LEU A 286 -3.37 -0.09 -30.61
N PRO A 287 -4.28 -0.93 -31.14
CA PRO A 287 -4.41 -1.14 -32.57
C PRO A 287 -5.11 0.05 -33.23
N LYS A 288 -4.57 0.51 -34.37
CA LYS A 288 -5.15 1.63 -35.14
C LYS A 288 -6.61 1.33 -35.51
N GLY A 289 -7.51 2.25 -35.18
CA GLY A 289 -8.93 2.21 -35.49
C GLY A 289 -9.75 1.17 -34.72
N VAL A 290 -9.14 0.44 -33.78
CA VAL A 290 -9.83 -0.61 -33.00
C VAL A 290 -10.16 -0.10 -31.61
N LYS A 291 -11.42 -0.29 -31.18
CA LYS A 291 -11.82 -0.02 -29.79
C LYS A 291 -11.17 -1.03 -28.85
N THR A 292 -10.31 -0.53 -27.98
CA THR A 292 -9.74 -1.28 -26.86
C THR A 292 -10.53 -0.97 -25.61
N ILE A 293 -11.08 -2.00 -24.96
CA ILE A 293 -11.80 -1.87 -23.69
C ILE A 293 -10.81 -2.02 -22.54
N VAL A 294 -10.81 -1.02 -21.65
CA VAL A 294 -10.08 -1.06 -20.39
C VAL A 294 -11.09 -1.20 -19.27
N THR A 295 -10.95 -2.26 -18.48
CA THR A 295 -11.82 -2.56 -17.34
C THR A 295 -11.05 -2.28 -16.05
N VAL A 296 -11.67 -1.54 -15.15
CA VAL A 296 -11.17 -1.24 -13.80
C VAL A 296 -12.10 -1.91 -12.80
N GLU A 297 -11.55 -2.81 -12.01
CA GLU A 297 -12.26 -3.49 -10.93
C GLU A 297 -11.68 -3.03 -9.60
N ALA A 298 -12.51 -2.46 -8.72
CA ALA A 298 -12.13 -2.05 -7.38
C ALA A 298 -12.91 -2.87 -6.36
N VAL A 299 -12.19 -3.43 -5.39
CA VAL A 299 -12.74 -4.22 -4.28
C VAL A 299 -12.37 -3.51 -2.98
N ASP A 300 -13.34 -3.35 -2.08
CA ASP A 300 -13.12 -2.74 -0.77
C ASP A 300 -12.36 -3.65 0.22
N ARG A 301 -12.10 -3.15 1.44
CA ARG A 301 -11.42 -3.94 2.48
C ARG A 301 -12.36 -4.80 3.28
N SER A 302 -13.67 -4.55 3.26
CA SER A 302 -14.66 -5.28 4.05
C SER A 302 -14.61 -6.78 3.84
N GLN A 303 -15.24 -7.52 4.75
CA GLN A 303 -15.42 -8.96 4.63
C GLN A 303 -16.35 -9.30 3.45
N ASN A 304 -17.29 -8.42 3.11
CA ASN A 304 -18.19 -8.60 1.97
C ASN A 304 -17.48 -8.51 0.61
N LYS A 305 -16.31 -7.85 0.55
CA LYS A 305 -15.56 -7.64 -0.68
C LYS A 305 -16.43 -6.97 -1.74
N ASN A 306 -17.04 -5.85 -1.34
CA ASN A 306 -17.89 -5.04 -2.21
C ASN A 306 -17.07 -4.62 -3.43
N THR A 307 -17.61 -4.86 -4.61
CA THR A 307 -16.87 -4.75 -5.87
C THR A 307 -17.59 -3.83 -6.84
N THR A 308 -16.84 -2.90 -7.43
CA THR A 308 -17.30 -2.03 -8.52
C THR A 308 -16.45 -2.25 -9.75
N VAL A 309 -17.10 -2.35 -10.92
CA VAL A 309 -16.44 -2.46 -12.21
C VAL A 309 -16.79 -1.25 -13.06
N LYS A 310 -15.80 -0.66 -13.72
CA LYS A 310 -15.97 0.42 -14.68
C LYS A 310 -15.19 0.12 -15.96
N GLU A 311 -15.84 0.36 -17.09
CA GLU A 311 -15.21 0.21 -18.40
C GLU A 311 -15.03 1.57 -19.07
N ILE A 312 -13.91 1.71 -19.77
CA ILE A 312 -13.68 2.79 -20.73
C ILE A 312 -13.23 2.18 -22.06
N SER A 313 -13.44 2.92 -23.13
CA SER A 313 -13.06 2.56 -24.49
C SER A 313 -12.06 3.56 -25.04
N LEU A 314 -11.00 3.03 -25.64
CA LEU A 314 -9.91 3.78 -26.26
C LEU A 314 -9.85 3.41 -27.73
N THR A 315 -9.85 4.40 -28.62
CA THR A 315 -9.60 4.22 -30.05
C THR A 315 -8.33 4.96 -30.41
N TYR A 316 -7.30 4.22 -30.85
CA TYR A 316 -6.10 4.85 -31.37
C TYR A 316 -6.33 5.27 -32.82
N ASP A 317 -6.31 6.57 -33.07
CA ASP A 317 -6.35 7.14 -34.40
C ASP A 317 -5.15 8.08 -34.59
N PRO A 318 -4.04 7.63 -35.21
CA PRO A 318 -2.89 8.48 -35.47
C PRO A 318 -3.17 9.59 -36.48
N ASP A 319 -4.26 9.49 -37.24
CA ASP A 319 -4.64 10.48 -38.25
C ASP A 319 -5.62 11.51 -37.67
N MET A 320 -6.03 11.37 -36.39
CA MET A 320 -6.87 12.37 -35.74
C MET A 320 -6.14 13.70 -35.73
N GLN A 321 -6.75 14.72 -36.33
CA GLN A 321 -6.20 16.08 -36.27
C GLN A 321 -6.33 16.59 -34.83
N ASP A 322 -5.18 16.79 -34.20
CA ASP A 322 -5.10 17.63 -33.02
C ASP A 322 -5.45 19.07 -33.42
N ASN A 323 -6.46 19.62 -32.75
CA ASN A 323 -7.00 20.95 -32.98
C ASN A 323 -6.96 21.80 -31.70
N VAL A 324 -6.22 21.36 -30.68
CA VAL A 324 -6.09 22.03 -29.39
C VAL A 324 -4.66 22.54 -29.26
N GLY A 325 -4.50 23.83 -28.92
CA GLY A 325 -3.18 24.40 -28.72
C GLY A 325 -2.53 24.01 -27.39
N PRO A 326 -1.19 24.13 -27.25
CA PRO A 326 -0.47 23.74 -26.05
C PRO A 326 -0.97 24.41 -24.77
N VAL A 327 -0.94 23.71 -23.65
CA VAL A 327 -1.13 24.29 -22.32
C VAL A 327 0.18 24.91 -21.83
N ILE A 328 0.17 26.20 -21.49
CA ILE A 328 1.32 26.95 -20.95
C ILE A 328 1.16 27.12 -19.44
N SER A 329 2.09 26.57 -18.66
CA SER A 329 2.10 26.63 -17.19
C SER A 329 3.32 27.38 -16.67
N LEU A 330 3.09 28.47 -15.94
CA LEU A 330 4.16 29.25 -15.32
C LEU A 330 4.80 28.53 -14.12
N LYS A 331 6.13 28.53 -14.07
CA LYS A 331 6.93 27.99 -12.96
C LYS A 331 7.58 29.11 -12.15
N ASN A 332 8.07 30.14 -12.81
CA ASN A 332 8.60 31.33 -12.15
C ASN A 332 8.45 32.55 -13.07
N PRO A 333 7.86 33.65 -12.61
CA PRO A 333 7.05 33.70 -11.39
C PRO A 333 5.82 32.81 -11.51
N VAL A 334 5.20 32.48 -10.38
CA VAL A 334 4.01 31.60 -10.34
C VAL A 334 2.73 32.29 -10.84
N VAL A 335 2.77 33.60 -11.03
CA VAL A 335 1.68 34.44 -11.54
C VAL A 335 2.12 35.24 -12.75
N ALA A 336 1.18 35.53 -13.65
CA ALA A 336 1.44 36.25 -14.90
C ALA A 336 1.58 37.78 -14.72
N SER A 337 1.49 38.31 -13.50
CA SER A 337 1.66 39.73 -13.21
C SER A 337 2.45 39.91 -11.92
N PHE A 338 3.58 40.60 -11.98
CA PHE A 338 4.51 40.75 -10.86
C PHE A 338 5.37 42.01 -10.98
N THR A 339 6.01 42.39 -9.87
CA THR A 339 6.92 43.54 -9.79
C THR A 339 8.33 43.06 -9.48
N VAL A 340 9.35 43.69 -10.08
CA VAL A 340 10.76 43.41 -9.82
C VAL A 340 11.50 44.68 -9.40
N SER A 341 12.55 44.52 -8.60
CA SER A 341 13.40 45.60 -8.08
C SER A 341 14.61 45.92 -8.98
N THR A 342 14.85 45.11 -10.00
CA THR A 342 15.96 45.24 -10.95
C THR A 342 15.44 45.38 -12.39
N ALA A 343 16.28 45.92 -13.29
CA ALA A 343 15.92 46.13 -14.70
C ALA A 343 15.90 44.84 -15.53
N GLU A 344 16.12 43.68 -14.91
CA GLU A 344 16.26 42.38 -15.56
C GLU A 344 15.60 41.30 -14.70
N THR A 345 15.04 40.27 -15.33
CA THR A 345 14.45 39.13 -14.62
C THR A 345 14.42 37.89 -15.52
N THR A 346 13.98 36.77 -14.96
CA THR A 346 13.84 35.51 -15.70
C THR A 346 12.43 34.93 -15.54
N ILE A 347 11.90 34.43 -16.64
CA ILE A 347 10.63 33.70 -16.68
C ILE A 347 10.93 32.24 -16.96
N GLN A 348 10.36 31.33 -16.17
CA GLN A 348 10.39 29.90 -16.37
C GLN A 348 8.97 29.36 -16.52
N LEU A 349 8.77 28.50 -17.51
CA LEU A 349 7.48 27.89 -17.80
C LEU A 349 7.63 26.48 -18.37
N GLN A 350 6.52 25.75 -18.40
CA GLN A 350 6.40 24.46 -19.05
C GLN A 350 5.26 24.52 -20.05
N CYS A 351 5.48 23.97 -21.24
CA CYS A 351 4.44 23.79 -22.26
C CYS A 351 4.21 22.29 -22.46
N ALA A 352 2.94 21.89 -22.55
CA ALA A 352 2.56 20.50 -22.81
C ALA A 352 1.40 20.48 -23.80
N ASP A 353 1.44 19.50 -24.71
CA ASP A 353 0.42 19.29 -25.72
C ASP A 353 0.36 17.79 -26.08
N GLN A 354 -0.79 17.29 -26.55
CA GLN A 354 -0.96 15.89 -26.92
C GLN A 354 -0.14 15.51 -28.15
N SER A 355 -0.06 16.38 -29.16
CA SER A 355 0.82 16.19 -30.32
C SER A 355 2.27 16.59 -30.05
N GLY A 356 2.56 17.11 -28.86
CA GLY A 356 3.88 17.61 -28.46
C GLY A 356 4.08 19.07 -28.87
N VAL A 357 5.05 19.75 -28.24
CA VAL A 357 5.29 21.18 -28.48
C VAL A 357 6.38 21.37 -29.53
N MET A 358 6.02 21.95 -30.68
CA MET A 358 6.95 22.22 -31.79
C MET A 358 7.82 23.44 -31.49
N SER A 359 7.24 24.53 -30.98
CA SER A 359 7.99 25.75 -30.70
C SER A 359 7.43 26.54 -29.53
N VAL A 360 8.30 27.28 -28.86
CA VAL A 360 7.96 28.29 -27.85
C VAL A 360 8.74 29.55 -28.18
N THR A 361 8.04 30.66 -28.38
CA THR A 361 8.63 31.97 -28.66
C THR A 361 8.16 32.98 -27.62
N ALA A 362 8.95 34.03 -27.41
CA ALA A 362 8.63 35.11 -26.48
C ALA A 362 8.94 36.46 -27.11
N MET A 363 8.02 37.42 -26.96
CA MET A 363 8.14 38.77 -27.51
C MET A 363 7.94 39.83 -26.42
N LYS A 364 8.82 40.82 -26.37
CA LYS A 364 8.64 42.08 -25.61
C LYS A 364 8.25 43.17 -26.60
N GLY A 365 6.96 43.47 -26.71
CA GLY A 365 6.47 44.29 -27.82
C GLY A 365 6.76 43.62 -29.17
N SER A 366 7.54 44.28 -30.04
CA SER A 366 7.99 43.73 -31.32
C SER A 366 9.36 43.02 -31.26
N ALA A 367 10.05 43.06 -30.12
CA ALA A 367 11.38 42.48 -29.95
C ALA A 367 11.30 41.01 -29.51
N ALA A 368 11.92 40.12 -30.27
CA ALA A 368 12.03 38.71 -29.90
C ALA A 368 13.01 38.52 -28.74
N LEU A 369 12.61 37.69 -27.76
CA LEU A 369 13.45 37.26 -26.65
C LEU A 369 13.98 35.86 -26.91
N THR A 370 15.16 35.58 -26.37
CA THR A 370 15.76 34.24 -26.45
C THR A 370 15.04 33.30 -25.49
N VAL A 371 14.55 32.18 -26.01
CA VAL A 371 13.96 31.09 -25.23
C VAL A 371 14.97 29.93 -25.17
N GLN A 372 15.38 29.56 -23.97
CA GLN A 372 16.26 28.42 -23.71
C GLN A 372 15.46 27.27 -23.14
N LYS A 373 15.67 26.04 -23.64
CA LYS A 373 15.01 24.85 -23.11
C LYS A 373 16.04 23.95 -22.45
N THR A 374 15.83 23.67 -21.16
CA THR A 374 16.60 22.67 -20.40
C THR A 374 15.61 21.67 -19.83
N ASP A 375 15.75 20.41 -20.21
CA ASP A 375 14.78 19.34 -19.93
C ASP A 375 13.35 19.76 -20.38
N SER A 376 12.42 19.83 -19.43
CA SER A 376 11.01 20.19 -19.66
C SER A 376 10.69 21.65 -19.34
N VAL A 377 11.69 22.48 -19.04
CA VAL A 377 11.50 23.88 -18.63
C VAL A 377 12.06 24.84 -19.68
N TYR A 378 11.22 25.77 -20.10
CA TYR A 378 11.60 26.91 -20.94
C TYR A 378 11.97 28.09 -20.05
N SER A 379 13.13 28.70 -20.29
CA SER A 379 13.66 29.86 -19.56
C SER A 379 13.86 31.03 -20.51
N ILE A 380 13.36 32.20 -20.12
CA ILE A 380 13.37 33.43 -20.91
C ILE A 380 14.02 34.52 -20.06
N ALA A 381 15.16 35.04 -20.52
CA ALA A 381 15.79 36.20 -19.90
C ALA A 381 15.12 37.48 -20.43
N VAL A 382 14.67 38.33 -19.51
CA VAL A 382 14.07 39.62 -19.83
C VAL A 382 14.99 40.70 -19.31
N ALA A 383 15.44 41.60 -20.19
CA ALA A 383 16.31 42.70 -19.84
C ALA A 383 15.72 44.05 -20.27
N SER A 384 16.40 45.12 -19.88
CA SER A 384 16.06 46.50 -20.25
C SER A 384 14.63 46.88 -19.89
N LEU A 385 14.16 46.46 -18.70
CA LEU A 385 12.89 46.94 -18.15
C LEU A 385 12.99 48.43 -17.84
N VAL A 386 11.89 49.16 -18.04
CA VAL A 386 11.87 50.62 -17.83
C VAL A 386 11.24 50.94 -16.48
N ALA A 387 11.97 51.66 -15.63
CA ALA A 387 11.52 52.00 -14.28
C ALA A 387 10.17 52.74 -14.32
N GLY A 388 9.24 52.32 -13.46
CA GLY A 388 7.90 52.88 -13.37
C GLY A 388 6.94 52.46 -14.49
N LYS A 389 7.38 51.62 -15.45
CA LYS A 389 6.52 51.07 -16.52
C LYS A 389 6.23 49.58 -16.29
N THR A 390 5.12 49.14 -16.87
CA THR A 390 4.77 47.72 -17.00
C THR A 390 5.09 47.26 -18.40
N ASP A 391 6.09 46.39 -18.53
CA ASP A 391 6.42 45.70 -19.77
C ASP A 391 5.50 44.47 -19.94
N THR A 392 5.09 44.19 -21.18
CA THR A 392 4.30 42.99 -21.52
C THR A 392 5.15 42.03 -22.34
N ILE A 393 5.30 40.80 -21.84
CA ILE A 393 5.95 39.70 -22.52
C ILE A 393 4.87 38.73 -23.01
N VAL A 394 4.79 38.49 -24.32
CA VAL A 394 3.84 37.53 -24.89
C VAL A 394 4.59 36.26 -25.23
N ILE A 395 4.24 35.16 -24.58
CA ILE A 395 4.73 33.82 -24.93
C ILE A 395 3.73 33.18 -25.89
N THR A 396 4.25 32.58 -26.96
CA THR A 396 3.45 31.78 -27.90
C THR A 396 4.03 30.38 -27.97
N ALA A 397 3.21 29.38 -27.70
CA ALA A 397 3.56 27.97 -27.89
C ALA A 397 2.77 27.41 -29.06
N ILE A 398 3.44 26.67 -29.95
CA ILE A 398 2.83 25.99 -31.10
C ILE A 398 3.04 24.50 -30.93
N ASP A 399 1.99 23.71 -31.10
CA ASP A 399 2.07 22.25 -31.07
C ASP A 399 2.72 21.67 -32.33
N SER A 400 2.91 20.35 -32.36
CA SER A 400 3.51 19.62 -33.49
C SER A 400 2.46 18.94 -34.36
N SER A 401 1.19 19.33 -34.21
CA SER A 401 0.11 18.82 -35.05
C SER A 401 0.23 19.33 -36.47
N ALA A 402 -0.46 18.67 -37.41
CA ALA A 402 -0.58 19.18 -38.77
C ALA A 402 -1.33 20.52 -38.85
N ALA A 403 -2.19 20.83 -37.86
CA ALA A 403 -2.90 22.10 -37.75
C ALA A 403 -2.04 23.22 -37.15
N ALA A 404 -0.91 22.87 -36.51
CA ALA A 404 0.00 23.78 -35.82
C ALA A 404 -0.76 24.72 -34.88
N ASN A 405 -1.57 24.17 -33.98
CA ASN A 405 -2.39 24.98 -33.09
C ASN A 405 -1.50 25.75 -32.12
N SER A 406 -1.95 26.94 -31.73
CA SER A 406 -1.16 27.87 -30.93
C SER A 406 -1.90 28.34 -29.69
N SER A 407 -1.17 28.48 -28.58
CA SER A 407 -1.63 29.13 -27.37
C SER A 407 -0.73 30.32 -27.03
N THR A 408 -1.31 31.37 -26.45
CA THR A 408 -0.57 32.57 -26.03
C THR A 408 -0.79 32.87 -24.56
N LEU A 409 0.25 33.35 -23.88
CA LEU A 409 0.21 33.79 -22.49
C LEU A 409 0.89 35.16 -22.35
N PRO A 410 0.14 36.24 -22.07
CA PRO A 410 0.74 37.53 -21.73
C PRO A 410 1.23 37.54 -20.27
N ILE A 411 2.40 38.12 -20.05
CA ILE A 411 3.02 38.32 -18.74
C ILE A 411 3.34 39.80 -18.55
N TYR A 412 2.95 40.35 -17.42
CA TYR A 412 3.10 41.76 -17.07
C TYR A 412 4.17 41.93 -15.99
N ILE A 413 5.19 42.74 -16.29
CA ILE A 413 6.33 42.95 -15.41
C ILE A 413 6.44 44.45 -15.11
N LYS A 414 6.21 44.84 -13.87
CA LYS A 414 6.48 46.21 -13.42
C LYS A 414 7.88 46.29 -12.85
N TYR A 415 8.71 47.20 -13.36
CA TYR A 415 10.02 47.49 -12.75
C TYR A 415 9.90 48.69 -11.81
N ASP A 416 10.09 48.45 -10.52
CA ASP A 416 10.09 49.48 -9.48
C ASP A 416 11.37 49.39 -8.64
N PRO A 417 12.40 50.21 -8.95
CA PRO A 417 13.68 50.16 -8.25
C PRO A 417 13.60 50.64 -6.79
N SER A 418 12.46 51.22 -6.36
CA SER A 418 12.24 51.63 -4.96
C SER A 418 11.70 50.50 -4.09
N MET A 419 11.30 49.37 -4.68
CA MET A 419 10.87 48.18 -3.96
C MET A 419 12.06 47.62 -3.17
N LEU A 420 11.92 47.60 -1.85
CA LEU A 420 12.83 46.87 -0.98
C LEU A 420 12.50 45.38 -1.07
N ASP A 421 13.40 44.60 -1.66
CA ASP A 421 13.30 43.15 -1.60
C ASP A 421 13.59 42.68 -0.17
N THR A 422 12.55 42.16 0.49
CA THR A 422 12.59 41.66 1.86
C THR A 422 12.46 40.14 1.92
N LYS A 423 12.29 39.47 0.76
CA LYS A 423 12.05 38.04 0.69
C LYS A 423 13.32 37.38 0.16
N GLY A 424 13.99 36.61 1.01
CA GLY A 424 15.20 35.89 0.60
C GLY A 424 14.93 34.79 -0.45
N PRO A 425 15.98 34.34 -1.14
CA PRO A 425 15.89 33.29 -2.15
C PRO A 425 15.44 31.96 -1.55
N VAL A 426 14.61 31.24 -2.29
CA VAL A 426 14.18 29.87 -1.94
C VAL A 426 15.13 28.87 -2.59
N ILE A 427 15.66 27.93 -1.81
CA ILE A 427 16.53 26.85 -2.29
C ILE A 427 15.81 25.52 -2.15
N THR A 428 15.69 24.77 -3.25
CA THR A 428 15.07 23.44 -3.27
C THR A 428 16.09 22.41 -3.72
N LEU A 429 16.34 21.38 -2.89
CA LEU A 429 17.15 20.22 -3.27
C LEU A 429 16.32 19.30 -4.19
N THR A 430 16.83 19.03 -5.39
CA THR A 430 16.17 18.14 -6.37
C THR A 430 16.86 16.79 -6.49
N SER A 431 18.14 16.70 -6.10
CA SER A 431 18.86 15.44 -5.99
C SER A 431 20.11 15.63 -5.12
N PRO A 432 20.50 14.67 -4.27
CA PRO A 432 19.76 13.45 -3.92
C PRO A 432 18.49 13.76 -3.11
N ALA A 433 17.71 12.73 -2.76
CA ALA A 433 16.61 12.89 -1.80
C ALA A 433 17.15 13.50 -0.49
N ASN A 434 16.40 14.44 0.08
CA ASN A 434 16.76 15.05 1.35
C ASN A 434 16.86 13.97 2.45
N ASN A 435 17.92 13.99 3.24
CA ASN A 435 18.25 12.96 4.25
C ASN A 435 18.43 11.53 3.69
N GLY A 436 18.67 11.37 2.39
CA GLY A 436 18.95 10.07 1.77
C GLY A 436 20.32 9.51 2.15
N SER A 437 20.43 8.18 2.17
CA SER A 437 21.72 7.47 2.29
C SER A 437 22.32 7.25 0.90
N ILE A 438 23.64 7.42 0.79
CA ILE A 438 24.38 7.22 -0.48
C ILE A 438 25.50 6.22 -0.25
N SER A 439 25.60 5.23 -1.14
CA SER A 439 26.61 4.16 -1.10
C SER A 439 27.90 4.50 -1.85
N ALA A 440 27.92 5.60 -2.60
CA ALA A 440 29.08 6.09 -3.35
C ALA A 440 29.94 7.06 -2.51
N SER A 441 31.26 7.09 -2.77
CA SER A 441 32.21 7.99 -2.12
C SER A 441 32.11 9.46 -2.59
N SER A 442 31.20 9.77 -3.51
CA SER A 442 30.92 11.12 -4.01
C SER A 442 29.46 11.22 -4.44
N VAL A 443 28.87 12.41 -4.29
CA VAL A 443 27.51 12.73 -4.76
C VAL A 443 27.49 14.08 -5.45
N THR A 444 26.77 14.18 -6.55
CA THR A 444 26.42 15.47 -7.18
C THR A 444 25.10 15.97 -6.61
N MET A 445 25.12 17.14 -5.97
CA MET A 445 23.90 17.82 -5.53
C MET A 445 23.33 18.67 -6.66
N LYS A 446 22.03 18.55 -6.90
CA LYS A 446 21.27 19.43 -7.77
C LYS A 446 20.32 20.24 -6.90
N VAL A 447 20.44 21.55 -6.97
CA VAL A 447 19.56 22.50 -6.28
C VAL A 447 18.95 23.46 -7.29
N VAL A 448 17.75 23.93 -6.98
CA VAL A 448 17.09 25.01 -7.70
C VAL A 448 16.95 26.18 -6.73
N CYS A 449 17.62 27.28 -7.04
CA CYS A 449 17.53 28.53 -6.30
C CYS A 449 16.59 29.48 -7.06
N ARG A 450 15.65 30.11 -6.35
CA ARG A 450 14.66 31.01 -6.94
C ARG A 450 14.56 32.28 -6.10
N ASP A 451 14.51 33.41 -6.78
CA ASP A 451 14.28 34.72 -6.17
C ASP A 451 13.55 35.59 -7.20
N GLU A 452 12.65 36.46 -6.74
CA GLU A 452 11.89 37.36 -7.61
C GLU A 452 12.77 38.49 -8.18
N SER A 453 13.83 38.88 -7.45
CA SER A 453 14.85 39.86 -7.83
C SER A 453 16.11 39.23 -8.43
N ALA A 454 16.05 37.94 -8.76
CA ALA A 454 17.17 37.10 -9.19
C ALA A 454 18.16 36.70 -8.08
N VAL A 455 18.78 35.53 -8.26
CA VAL A 455 19.74 34.97 -7.29
C VAL A 455 21.13 35.53 -7.59
N ALA A 456 21.68 36.32 -6.68
CA ALA A 456 23.00 36.91 -6.86
C ALA A 456 24.14 35.88 -6.78
N THR A 457 24.11 34.98 -5.78
CA THR A 457 25.14 33.95 -5.59
C THR A 457 24.55 32.69 -4.97
N VAL A 458 25.15 31.53 -5.25
CA VAL A 458 24.86 30.25 -4.59
C VAL A 458 26.17 29.72 -4.02
N VAL A 459 26.25 29.61 -2.69
CA VAL A 459 27.46 29.15 -2.01
C VAL A 459 27.14 27.84 -1.27
N PRO A 460 27.63 26.69 -1.76
CA PRO A 460 27.47 25.44 -1.04
C PRO A 460 28.35 25.43 0.21
N SER A 461 27.81 24.93 1.33
CA SER A 461 28.59 24.65 2.54
C SER A 461 28.31 23.22 2.98
N HIS A 462 29.32 22.55 3.52
CA HIS A 462 29.17 21.23 4.12
C HIS A 462 29.76 21.23 5.53
N THR A 463 29.08 20.60 6.46
CA THR A 463 29.55 20.36 7.82
C THR A 463 29.60 18.85 8.04
N LYS A 464 30.74 18.34 8.50
CA LYS A 464 30.90 16.92 8.84
C LYS A 464 30.66 16.79 10.34
N THR A 465 29.46 16.36 10.73
CA THR A 465 29.19 15.99 12.12
C THR A 465 29.56 14.52 12.30
N PRO A 466 30.51 14.15 13.18
CA PRO A 466 30.76 12.76 13.51
C PRO A 466 29.48 12.17 14.11
N LEU A 467 28.94 11.11 13.51
CA LEU A 467 27.98 10.25 14.18
C LEU A 467 28.74 9.51 15.29
N ASN A 468 28.62 10.00 16.52
CA ASN A 468 28.98 9.22 17.69
C ASN A 468 27.94 8.09 17.81
N HIS A 469 28.33 6.89 17.41
CA HIS A 469 27.56 5.67 17.66
C HIS A 469 27.74 5.21 19.10
#